data_AF-A0A2V3PML9-F1
#
_entry.id   AF-A0A2V3PML9-F1
#
_cell.length_a   1.000
_cell.length_b   1.000
_cell.length_c   1.000
_cell.angle_alpha   90.00
_cell.angle_beta   90.00
_cell.angle_gamma   90.00
#
_symmetry.space_group_name_H-M   'P 1'
#
loop_
_entity.id
_entity.type
_entity.pdbx_description
1 polymer ?
#
loop_
_entity_poly.entity_id
_entity_poly.type
_entity_poly.pdbx_seq_one_letter_code
_entity_poly.pdbx_strand_id
1 'polypeptide(L)'
;MTTKRKIIFLLAVMLTGTVYSQVGINTENPLGIFHIDPQGNTTSAGVNISDDIFVTKEGKVGLGVSVPEEKADIDGKLKIRNIEQNPVKFIMQTISL
;
A
#
# COMPACT_ATOMS: atom_id res chain seq x y z
N MET A 1 20.35 43.62 6.41
CA MET A 1 19.99 42.74 5.28
C MET A 1 19.02 43.51 4.38
N THR A 2 19.38 43.80 3.12
CA THR A 2 18.50 44.55 2.20
C THR A 2 17.21 43.77 1.93
N THR A 3 16.08 44.46 1.67
CA THR A 3 14.75 43.85 1.51
C THR A 3 14.74 42.69 0.51
N LYS A 4 15.53 42.78 -0.56
CA LYS A 4 15.72 41.73 -1.57
C LYS A 4 16.25 40.42 -0.98
N ARG A 5 17.21 40.48 -0.05
CA ARG A 5 17.78 39.30 0.62
C ARG A 5 16.76 38.61 1.54
N LYS A 6 15.85 39.37 2.15
CA LYS A 6 14.77 38.83 3.00
C LYS A 6 13.71 38.10 2.17
N ILE A 7 13.35 38.64 1.01
CA ILE A 7 12.40 38.01 0.07
C ILE A 7 12.95 36.68 -0.46
N ILE A 8 14.23 36.64 -0.86
CA ILE A 8 14.88 35.40 -1.32
C ILE A 8 14.89 34.34 -0.21
N PHE A 9 15.18 34.73 1.03
CA PHE A 9 15.16 33.80 2.16
C PHE A 9 13.76 33.23 2.43
N LEU A 10 12.72 34.06 2.33
CA LEU A 10 11.34 33.61 2.50
C LEU A 10 10.90 32.62 1.40
N LEU A 11 11.30 32.88 0.15
CA LEU A 11 11.05 31.97 -0.98
C LEU A 11 11.79 30.64 -0.82
N ALA A 12 13.03 30.66 -0.29
CA ALA A 12 13.81 29.46 -0.04
C ALA A 12 13.18 28.55 1.02
N VAL A 13 12.60 29.12 2.09
CA VAL A 13 11.90 28.35 3.12
C VAL A 13 10.63 27.70 2.59
N MET A 14 9.91 28.38 1.68
CA MET A 14 8.69 27.87 1.04
C MET A 14 8.92 26.69 0.09
N LEU A 15 10.16 26.43 -0.34
CA LEU A 15 10.52 25.31 -1.24
C LEU A 15 10.72 23.98 -0.49
N THR A 16 10.68 23.96 0.84
CA THR A 16 10.84 22.74 1.64
C THR A 16 9.50 22.02 1.81
N GLY A 17 9.22 21.05 0.93
CA GLY A 17 8.06 20.15 1.02
C GLY A 17 8.48 18.75 1.48
N THR A 18 7.66 18.11 2.31
CA THR A 18 7.81 16.67 2.56
C THR A 18 7.17 15.91 1.41
N VAL A 19 7.94 15.06 0.74
CA VAL A 19 7.42 14.11 -0.26
C VAL A 19 7.42 12.73 0.38
N TYR A 20 6.24 12.12 0.48
CA TYR A 20 6.12 10.70 0.81
C TYR A 20 6.47 9.91 -0.47
N SER A 21 7.40 8.96 -0.36
CA SER A 21 7.78 8.09 -1.49
C SER A 21 7.02 6.78 -1.40
N GLN A 22 5.80 6.78 -1.93
CA GLN A 22 5.12 5.53 -2.29
C GLN A 22 5.58 5.06 -3.67
N VAL A 23 5.59 3.74 -3.89
CA VAL A 23 5.92 3.14 -5.18
C VAL A 23 4.65 2.53 -5.79
N GLY A 24 4.22 3.06 -6.93
CA GLY A 24 3.13 2.51 -7.74
C GLY A 24 3.67 1.81 -8.99
N ILE A 25 3.08 0.68 -9.36
CA ILE A 25 3.26 0.04 -10.67
C ILE A 25 1.90 0.06 -11.36
N ASN A 26 1.84 0.76 -12.49
CA ASN A 26 0.63 0.98 -13.29
C ASN A 26 -0.54 1.65 -12.52
N THR A 27 -0.21 2.40 -11.46
CA THR A 27 -1.15 3.25 -10.71
C THR A 27 -0.50 4.57 -10.32
N GLU A 28 -1.20 5.67 -10.55
CA GLU A 28 -0.80 7.01 -10.09
C GLU A 28 -1.27 7.28 -8.65
N ASN A 29 -2.13 6.41 -8.11
CA ASN A 29 -2.73 6.54 -6.78
C ASN A 29 -2.41 5.31 -5.92
N PRO A 30 -1.15 5.10 -5.49
CA PRO A 30 -0.84 4.00 -4.59
C PRO A 30 -1.61 4.16 -3.27
N LEU A 31 -2.37 3.12 -2.87
CA LEU A 31 -3.10 3.12 -1.59
C LEU A 31 -2.19 2.75 -0.41
N GLY A 32 -1.05 2.12 -0.70
CA GLY A 32 -0.04 1.70 0.26
C GLY A 32 1.35 2.29 -0.03
N ILE A 33 2.35 1.82 0.70
CA ILE A 33 3.77 2.17 0.46
C ILE A 33 4.29 1.54 -0.84
N PHE A 34 3.69 0.42 -1.25
CA PHE A 34 3.93 -0.25 -2.52
C PHE A 34 2.59 -0.76 -3.07
N HIS A 35 2.23 -0.41 -4.30
CA HIS A 35 0.95 -0.78 -4.93
C HIS A 35 1.19 -1.24 -6.38
N ILE A 36 0.68 -2.42 -6.74
CA ILE A 36 0.63 -2.93 -8.11
C ILE A 36 -0.83 -3.05 -8.52
N ASP A 37 -1.19 -2.37 -9.60
CA ASP A 37 -2.54 -2.33 -10.18
C ASP A 37 -2.46 -2.77 -11.65
N PRO A 38 -2.62 -4.07 -11.96
CA PRO A 38 -2.48 -4.58 -13.31
C PRO A 38 -3.47 -3.99 -14.32
N GLN A 39 -4.66 -3.58 -13.88
CA GLN A 39 -5.69 -3.02 -14.77
C GLN A 39 -5.64 -1.49 -14.87
N GLY A 40 -4.88 -0.83 -14.01
CA GLY A 40 -4.79 0.63 -13.91
C GLY A 40 -6.15 1.28 -13.62
N ASN A 41 -7.05 0.55 -12.95
CA ASN A 41 -8.46 0.92 -12.81
C ASN A 41 -8.81 1.33 -11.36
N THR A 42 -7.84 1.29 -10.45
CA THR A 42 -8.05 1.65 -9.06
C THR A 42 -8.08 3.16 -8.87
N THR A 43 -9.18 3.64 -8.31
CA THR A 43 -9.39 5.06 -8.04
C THR A 43 -8.64 5.49 -6.78
N SER A 44 -8.43 6.80 -6.60
CA SER A 44 -7.85 7.36 -5.35
C SER A 44 -8.69 7.05 -4.10
N ALA A 45 -9.97 6.69 -4.26
CA ALA A 45 -10.84 6.26 -3.16
C ALA A 45 -10.71 4.76 -2.84
N GLY A 46 -9.86 4.02 -3.55
CA GLY A 46 -9.66 2.58 -3.37
C GLY A 46 -10.76 1.70 -3.95
N VAL A 47 -11.55 2.22 -4.89
CA VAL A 47 -12.51 1.42 -5.67
C VAL A 47 -11.78 0.62 -6.74
N ASN A 48 -12.22 -0.62 -6.98
CA ASN A 48 -11.66 -1.62 -7.92
C ASN A 48 -10.36 -2.33 -7.48
N ILE A 49 -10.05 -2.34 -6.18
CA ILE A 49 -8.85 -3.01 -5.62
C ILE A 49 -8.80 -4.54 -5.80
N SER A 50 -9.87 -5.17 -6.29
CA SER A 50 -10.05 -6.63 -6.30
C SER A 50 -8.97 -7.40 -7.08
N ASP A 51 -8.32 -6.74 -8.03
CA ASP A 51 -7.26 -7.32 -8.85
C ASP A 51 -5.84 -6.83 -8.49
N ASP A 52 -5.74 -6.07 -7.41
CA ASP A 52 -4.51 -5.40 -7.00
C ASP A 52 -3.80 -6.14 -5.87
N ILE A 53 -2.53 -5.79 -5.70
CA ILE A 53 -1.74 -6.13 -4.51
C ILE A 53 -1.02 -4.90 -3.99
N PHE A 54 -1.08 -4.67 -2.69
CA PHE A 54 -0.35 -3.59 -2.06
C PHE A 54 0.12 -3.90 -0.64
N VAL A 55 1.03 -3.06 -0.15
CA VAL A 55 1.56 -3.10 1.21
C VAL A 55 1.15 -1.83 1.95
N THR A 56 0.49 -1.96 3.10
CA THR A 56 0.07 -0.82 3.93
C THR A 56 1.27 -0.16 4.62
N LYS A 57 1.08 1.02 5.24
CA LYS A 57 2.13 1.70 6.01
C LYS A 57 2.56 0.90 7.26
N GLU A 58 1.67 0.05 7.75
CA GLU A 58 1.88 -0.87 8.87
C GLU A 58 2.57 -2.18 8.43
N GLY A 59 2.85 -2.34 7.13
CA GLY A 59 3.53 -3.50 6.58
C GLY A 59 2.63 -4.72 6.33
N LYS A 60 1.30 -4.54 6.31
CA LYS A 60 0.37 -5.61 5.93
C LYS A 60 0.26 -5.71 4.42
N VAL A 61 0.08 -6.92 3.89
CA VAL A 61 -0.12 -7.16 2.45
C VAL A 61 -1.59 -7.44 2.18
N GLY A 62 -2.20 -6.63 1.31
CA GLY A 62 -3.55 -6.87 0.78
C GLY A 62 -3.48 -7.42 -0.64
N LEU A 63 -4.21 -8.50 -0.90
CA LEU A 63 -4.43 -9.05 -2.25
C LEU A 63 -5.94 -9.04 -2.51
N GLY A 64 -6.39 -8.11 -3.35
CA GLY A 64 -7.83 -7.92 -3.59
C GLY A 64 -8.60 -7.27 -2.43
N VAL A 65 -7.92 -6.83 -1.36
CA VAL A 65 -8.55 -6.30 -0.12
C VAL A 65 -8.07 -4.88 0.15
N SER A 66 -8.99 -3.92 0.30
CA SER A 66 -8.63 -2.50 0.57
C SER A 66 -8.19 -2.23 2.01
N VAL A 67 -8.61 -3.06 2.98
CA VAL A 67 -8.28 -2.92 4.40
C VAL A 67 -7.83 -4.27 4.96
N PRO A 68 -6.54 -4.64 4.83
CA PRO A 68 -6.03 -5.90 5.37
C PRO A 68 -6.15 -5.96 6.91
N GLU A 69 -6.87 -6.95 7.42
CA GLU A 69 -7.01 -7.16 8.87
C GLU A 69 -5.80 -7.91 9.43
N GLU A 70 -5.22 -8.82 8.65
CA GLU A 70 -4.06 -9.63 9.00
C GLU A 70 -2.79 -9.24 8.24
N LYS A 71 -1.64 -9.83 8.61
CA LYS A 71 -0.34 -9.55 7.94
C LYS A 71 -0.38 -9.79 6.43
N ALA A 72 -1.13 -10.80 6.00
CA ALA A 72 -1.43 -11.07 4.61
C ALA A 72 -2.92 -11.41 4.54
N ASP A 73 -3.68 -10.60 3.82
CA ASP A 73 -5.12 -10.71 3.68
C ASP A 73 -5.50 -10.86 2.20
N ILE A 74 -6.32 -11.86 1.90
CA ILE A 74 -6.64 -12.29 0.54
C ILE A 74 -8.15 -12.42 0.43
N ASP A 75 -8.78 -11.55 -0.35
CA ASP A 75 -10.17 -11.74 -0.78
C ASP A 75 -10.15 -12.53 -2.08
N GLY A 76 -10.23 -13.85 -1.94
CA GLY A 76 -10.21 -14.76 -3.07
C GLY A 76 -9.70 -16.16 -2.71
N LYS A 77 -9.28 -16.90 -3.74
CA LYS A 77 -8.79 -18.28 -3.58
C LYS A 77 -7.28 -18.29 -3.38
N LEU A 78 -6.83 -18.79 -2.23
CA LEU A 78 -5.41 -19.09 -1.99
C LEU A 78 -5.08 -20.54 -2.38
N LYS A 79 -4.06 -20.73 -3.23
CA LYS A 79 -3.51 -22.05 -3.56
C LYS A 79 -2.05 -22.12 -3.14
N ILE A 80 -1.73 -23.04 -2.25
CA ILE A 80 -0.36 -23.34 -1.81
C ILE A 80 0.06 -24.70 -2.41
N ARG A 81 1.23 -24.77 -3.05
CA ARG A 81 1.77 -25.99 -3.69
C ARG A 81 3.10 -26.39 -3.04
N ASN A 82 3.44 -27.68 -3.12
CA ASN A 82 4.74 -28.22 -2.69
C ASN A 82 5.13 -27.83 -1.26
N ILE A 83 4.18 -27.95 -0.34
CA ILE A 83 4.52 -27.77 1.06
C ILE A 83 5.26 -29.04 1.50
N GLU A 84 6.58 -29.01 1.44
CA GLU A 84 7.44 -30.04 2.03
C GLU A 84 7.34 -29.88 3.55
N GLN A 85 6.38 -30.59 4.14
CA GLN A 85 6.07 -30.44 5.55
C GLN A 85 6.79 -31.51 6.37
N ASN A 86 7.50 -31.05 7.41
CA ASN A 86 7.74 -31.88 8.57
C ASN A 86 7.54 -31.06 9.85
N PRO A 87 6.38 -31.17 10.51
CA PRO A 87 5.01 -31.04 10.00
C PRO A 87 4.58 -29.56 9.91
N VAL A 88 3.64 -29.18 9.02
CA VAL A 88 3.00 -27.84 9.11
C VAL A 88 1.63 -27.99 9.73
N LYS A 89 1.34 -27.02 10.59
CA LYS A 89 0.07 -26.90 11.31
C LYS A 89 -0.71 -25.75 10.69
N PHE A 90 -1.80 -26.06 9.99
CA PHE A 90 -2.81 -25.05 9.66
C PHE A 90 -3.74 -24.91 10.86
N ILE A 91 -3.84 -23.70 11.42
CA ILE A 91 -4.78 -23.38 12.49
C ILE A 91 -5.86 -22.51 11.87
N MET A 92 -7.09 -23.02 11.78
CA MET A 92 -8.26 -22.22 11.44
C MET A 92 -8.84 -21.70 12.76
N GLN A 93 -8.80 -20.38 12.97
CA GLN A 93 -9.56 -19.73 14.02
C GLN A 93 -10.79 -19.09 13.37
N THR A 94 -11.98 -19.57 13.71
CA THR A 94 -13.22 -18.88 13.34
C THR A 94 -13.52 -17.86 14.44
N ILE A 95 -13.69 -16.60 14.08
CA ILE A 95 -14.32 -15.62 14.97
C ILE A 95 -15.81 -15.97 14.99
N SER A 96 -16.32 -16.40 16.15
CA SER A 96 -17.76 -16.49 16.36
C SER A 96 -18.31 -15.07 16.39
N LEU A 97 -19.22 -14.77 15.45
CA LEU A 97 -20.06 -13.57 15.49
C LEU A 97 -21.07 -13.65 16.63
#